data_AF-A0A838QNP0-F1
#
_entry.id   AF-A0A838QNP0-F1
#
_cell.length_a   1.000
_cell.length_b   1.000
_cell.length_c   1.000
_cell.angle_alpha   90.00
_cell.angle_beta   90.00
_cell.angle_gamma   90.00
#
_symmetry.space_group_name_H-M   'P 1'
#
loop_
_entity.id
_entity.type
_entity.pdbx_description
1 polymer ?
#
loop_
_entity_poly.entity_id
_entity_poly.type
_entity_poly.pdbx_seq_one_letter_code
_entity_poly.pdbx_strand_id
1 'polypeptide(L)' 'MVHLSLLLALSVAPAPSTAITQDSAARRLEQRIDRFLQPNVASNNFTGVILVRHRGGVALNKGYGMANYELGVVN' A
#
# COMPACT_ATOMS: atom_id res chain seq x y z
N MET A 1 -21.70 -42.16 41.49
CA MET A 1 -20.58 -41.85 40.57
C MET A 1 -21.09 -41.82 39.14
N VAL A 2 -21.67 -40.70 38.70
CA VAL A 2 -21.85 -40.41 37.28
C VAL A 2 -21.48 -38.94 37.13
N HIS A 3 -20.29 -38.67 36.59
CA HIS A 3 -19.73 -37.33 36.50
C HIS A 3 -20.54 -36.52 35.49
N LEU A 4 -21.17 -35.47 36.03
CA LEU A 4 -21.72 -34.32 35.35
C LEU A 4 -20.57 -33.55 34.66
N SER A 5 -20.33 -33.81 33.37
CA SER A 5 -19.33 -33.09 32.57
C SER A 5 -20.02 -32.19 31.56
N LEU A 6 -20.28 -30.97 32.03
CA LEU A 6 -20.75 -29.80 31.30
C LEU A 6 -19.71 -29.38 30.25
N LEU A 7 -19.95 -29.69 28.98
CA LEU A 7 -19.16 -29.21 27.84
C LEU A 7 -19.61 -27.78 27.46
N LEU A 8 -18.94 -26.80 28.05
CA LEU A 8 -19.07 -25.38 27.69
C LEU A 8 -18.30 -25.14 26.37
N ALA A 9 -18.97 -25.37 25.24
CA ALA A 9 -18.43 -25.03 23.92
C ALA A 9 -18.48 -23.50 23.73
N LEU A 10 -17.39 -22.83 24.08
CA LEU A 10 -17.18 -21.40 23.85
C LEU A 10 -17.00 -21.15 22.35
N SER A 11 -18.08 -20.79 21.66
CA SER A 11 -18.05 -20.35 20.27
C SER A 11 -17.36 -18.98 20.17
N VAL A 12 -16.07 -18.96 19.90
CA VAL A 12 -15.34 -17.76 19.47
C VAL A 12 -15.72 -17.48 18.02
N ALA A 13 -16.69 -16.59 17.80
CA ALA A 13 -16.96 -16.05 16.47
C ALA A 13 -15.83 -15.07 16.09
N PRO A 14 -15.20 -15.21 14.91
CA PRO A 14 -14.20 -14.24 14.45
C PRO A 14 -14.90 -12.92 14.13
N ALA A 15 -14.48 -11.84 14.77
CA ALA A 15 -14.95 -10.50 14.45
C ALA A 15 -14.51 -10.12 13.01
N PRO A 16 -15.38 -9.49 12.20
CA PRO A 16 -15.00 -9.03 10.88
C PRO A 16 -13.96 -7.90 10.99
N SER A 17 -12.73 -8.15 10.56
CA SER A 17 -11.70 -7.12 10.45
C SER A 17 -12.08 -6.11 9.36
N THR A 18 -12.43 -4.89 9.77
CA THR A 18 -12.68 -3.74 8.90
C THR A 18 -11.36 -3.14 8.39
N ALA A 19 -10.66 -3.84 7.50
CA ALA A 19 -9.37 -3.40 6.95
C ALA A 19 -9.48 -2.58 5.64
N ILE A 20 -10.63 -1.96 5.32
CA ILE A 20 -10.92 -1.48 3.95
C ILE A 20 -10.61 0.02 3.74
N THR A 21 -10.49 0.84 4.80
CA THR A 21 -10.43 2.30 4.62
C THR A 21 -9.05 2.82 4.20
N GLN A 22 -7.96 2.19 4.66
CA GLN A 22 -6.61 2.72 4.55
C GLN A 22 -6.07 2.68 3.10
N ASP A 23 -6.43 1.63 2.37
CA ASP A 23 -5.99 1.41 0.99
C ASP A 23 -6.56 2.47 0.02
N SER A 24 -7.81 2.89 0.24
CA SER A 24 -8.46 3.89 -0.61
C SER A 24 -7.83 5.30 -0.51
N ALA A 25 -7.26 5.66 0.64
CA ALA A 25 -6.63 6.96 0.84
C ALA A 25 -5.20 6.98 0.27
N ALA A 26 -4.45 5.90 0.48
CA ALA A 26 -3.12 5.72 -0.10
C ALA A 26 -3.19 5.79 -1.64
N ARG A 27 -4.16 5.08 -2.23
CA ARG A 27 -4.36 5.07 -3.69
C ARG A 27 -4.70 6.44 -4.28
N ARG A 28 -5.56 7.22 -3.59
CA ARG A 28 -5.86 8.60 -4.01
C ARG A 28 -4.63 9.50 -3.92
N LEU A 29 -3.77 9.30 -2.91
CA LEU A 29 -2.53 10.06 -2.77
C LEU A 29 -1.53 9.70 -3.88
N GLU A 30 -1.34 8.40 -4.15
CA GLU A 30 -0.53 7.92 -5.27
C GLU A 30 -0.97 8.55 -6.59
N GLN A 31 -2.26 8.50 -6.92
CA GLN A 31 -2.80 9.08 -8.16
C GLN A 31 -2.53 10.59 -8.29
N ARG A 32 -2.56 11.32 -7.17
CA ARG A 32 -2.24 12.76 -7.15
C ARG A 32 -0.75 13.01 -7.39
N ILE A 33 0.11 12.18 -6.79
CA ILE A 33 1.57 12.25 -6.97
C ILE A 33 1.92 11.92 -8.42
N ASP A 34 1.37 10.84 -8.96
CA ASP A 34 1.57 10.44 -10.36
C ASP A 34 1.17 11.57 -11.31
N ARG A 35 -0.02 12.15 -11.15
CA ARG A 35 -0.49 13.27 -11.99
C ARG A 35 0.42 14.49 -11.92
N PHE A 36 0.94 14.79 -10.73
CA PHE A 36 1.85 15.92 -10.53
C PHE A 36 3.21 15.68 -11.21
N LEU A 37 3.74 14.46 -11.13
CA LEU A 37 5.07 14.14 -11.65
C LEU A 37 5.08 13.86 -13.14
N GLN A 38 3.97 13.35 -13.68
CA GLN A 38 3.88 12.93 -15.07
C GLN A 38 4.45 13.93 -16.10
N PRO A 39 4.18 15.25 -16.05
CA PRO A 39 4.80 16.17 -16.99
C PRO A 39 6.33 16.19 -16.88
N ASN A 40 6.88 16.13 -15.66
CA ASN A 40 8.33 16.14 -15.43
C ASN A 40 8.98 14.82 -15.84
N VAL A 41 8.31 13.69 -15.63
CA VAL A 41 8.79 12.38 -16.09
C VAL A 41 8.76 12.31 -17.61
N ALA A 42 7.65 12.75 -18.23
CA ALA A 42 7.50 12.74 -19.69
C ALA A 42 8.49 13.66 -20.41
N SER A 43 8.89 14.75 -19.77
CA SER A 43 9.91 15.67 -20.30
C SER A 43 11.33 15.34 -19.86
N ASN A 44 11.56 14.16 -19.25
CA ASN A 44 12.84 13.74 -18.65
C ASN A 44 13.45 14.74 -17.65
N ASN A 45 12.64 15.63 -17.09
CA ASN A 45 13.04 16.56 -16.03
C ASN A 45 13.00 15.92 -14.64
N PHE A 46 12.48 14.69 -14.54
CA PHE A 46 12.54 13.89 -13.33
C PHE A 46 12.74 12.40 -13.65
N THR A 47 13.70 11.78 -12.97
CA THR A 47 13.92 10.34 -12.92
C THR A 47 14.39 9.97 -11.52
N GLY A 48 13.91 8.85 -10.98
CA GLY A 48 14.28 8.36 -9.66
C GLY A 48 13.13 7.68 -8.92
N VAL A 49 13.31 7.47 -7.62
CA VAL A 49 12.35 6.75 -6.76
C VAL A 49 11.76 7.69 -5.72
N ILE A 50 10.46 7.54 -5.45
CA ILE A 50 9.77 8.29 -4.40
C ILE A 50 9.18 7.32 -3.37
N LEU A 51 9.50 7.61 -2.11
CA LEU A 51 9.01 6.90 -0.93
C LEU A 51 8.15 7.86 -0.09
N VAL A 52 6.92 7.47 0.22
CA VAL A 52 6.01 8.26 1.05
C VAL A 52 5.42 7.41 2.15
N ARG A 53 5.51 7.91 3.39
CA ARG A 53 4.79 7.38 4.54
C ARG A 53 3.74 8.39 5.00
N HIS A 54 2.51 7.93 5.19
CA HIS A 54 1.41 8.76 5.67
C HIS A 54 0.65 8.03 6.76
N ARG A 55 0.47 8.68 7.92
CA ARG A 55 -0.18 8.10 9.12
C ARG A 55 0.38 6.72 9.51
N GLY A 56 1.70 6.58 9.47
CA GLY A 56 2.40 5.35 9.84
C GLY A 56 2.39 4.23 8.78
N GLY A 57 1.55 4.33 7.74
CA GLY A 57 1.52 3.40 6.60
C GLY A 57 2.36 3.88 5.42
N VAL A 58 2.90 2.95 4.63
CA VAL A 58 3.50 3.28 3.33
C VAL A 58 2.37 3.68 2.39
N ALA A 59 2.46 4.88 1.83
CA ALA A 59 1.48 5.43 0.90
C ALA A 59 1.97 5.44 -0.55
N LEU A 60 3.30 5.41 -0.76
CA LEU A 60 3.93 5.25 -2.07
C LEU A 60 5.32 4.63 -1.90
N ASN A 61 5.65 3.69 -2.77
CA ASN A 61 7.01 3.21 -3.01
C ASN A 61 7.12 2.90 -4.51
N LYS A 62 7.63 3.85 -5.30
CA LYS A 62 7.53 3.78 -6.75
C LYS A 62 8.70 4.46 -7.45
N GLY A 63 9.22 3.81 -8.49
CA GLY A 63 10.17 4.34 -9.45
C GLY A 63 9.49 5.12 -10.57
N TYR A 64 10.16 6.17 -11.05
CA TYR A 64 9.73 7.03 -12.14
C TYR A 64 10.88 7.21 -13.12
N GLY A 65 10.61 7.07 -14.42
CA GLY A 65 11.62 7.23 -15.47
C GLY A 65 12.68 6.11 -15.49
N MET A 66 13.78 6.39 -16.19
CA MET A 66 14.86 5.43 -16.42
C MET A 66 15.99 5.59 -15.39
N ALA A 67 16.41 4.49 -14.77
CA ALA A 67 17.63 4.41 -13.98
C ALA A 67 18.88 4.43 -14.87
N ASN A 68 18.77 3.87 -16.08
CA ASN A 68 19.85 3.87 -17.08
C ASN A 68 19.25 3.92 -18.48
N TYR A 69 19.63 4.91 -19.29
CA TYR A 69 19.09 5.10 -20.63
C TYR A 69 19.79 4.22 -21.66
N GLU A 70 21.10 4.04 -21.51
CA GLU A 70 21.94 3.25 -22.41
C GLU A 70 21.56 1.77 -22.40
N LEU A 71 21.17 1.26 -21.24
CA LEU A 71 20.75 -0.12 -21.01
C LEU A 71 19.24 -0.29 -20.97
N GLY A 72 18.47 0.80 -21.08
CA GLY A 72 17.01 0.76 -21.04
C GLY A 72 16.43 0.23 -19.72
N VAL A 73 17.04 0.56 -18.58
CA VAL A 73 16.61 0.11 -17.24
C VAL A 73 15.75 1.18 -16.56
N VAL A 74 14.56 0.79 -16.07
CA VAL A 74 13.65 1.64 -15.29
C VAL A 74 14.04 1.71 -13.81
N ASN A 75 13.63 2.78 -13.13
CA ASN A 75 13.71 2.86 -11.66
C ASN A 75 12.66 1.98 -10.96
#